data_AF-X0KG16-F1
#
_entry.id   AF-X0KG16-F1
#
_cell.length_a   1.000
_cell.length_b   1.000
_cell.length_c   1.000
_cell.angle_alpha   90.00
_cell.angle_beta   90.00
_cell.angle_gamma   90.00
#
_symmetry.space_group_name_H-M   'P 1'
#
loop_
_entity.id
_entity.type
_entity.pdbx_description
1 polymer ?
#
loop_
_entity_poly.entity_id
_entity_poly.type
_entity_poly.pdbx_seq_one_letter_code
_entity_poly.pdbx_strand_id
1 'polypeptide(L)'
;MAEDLSKKAVNARTKLLGEEHPDMLTSMANLALTYWNQGRWKEAEELQVGVIETSKRVLGEQHPDTLVGMANLASTYRNRGRRKEAEELQIGVMETRKRVLGEEHPSTLMSMANLASTYWNQGRRKEAEELEMGVMEMRKRVLGEEHPDTLTSMNNLAIGWKDHGRTEDALALMRNCVVLLQRVLGTDHPHTVSSVAFLAEWDDINDLLKGGNEVKQSSI
;
A
#
# COMPACT_ATOMS: atom_id res chain seq x y z
N MET A 1 14.92 20.17 11.32
CA MET A 1 14.46 21.33 10.51
C MET A 1 13.03 21.17 10.02
N ALA A 2 12.66 20.05 9.38
CA ALA A 2 11.29 19.83 8.88
C ALA A 2 10.20 19.88 9.97
N GLU A 3 10.42 19.24 11.13
CA GLU A 3 9.46 19.26 12.25
C GLU A 3 9.20 20.68 12.80
N ASP A 4 10.26 21.44 13.07
CA ASP A 4 10.17 22.81 13.58
C ASP A 4 9.43 23.74 12.59
N LEU A 5 9.67 23.58 11.29
CA LEU A 5 8.94 24.30 10.24
C LEU A 5 7.46 23.92 10.23
N SER A 6 7.14 22.62 10.30
CA SER A 6 5.75 22.13 10.34
C SER A 6 5.02 22.60 11.59
N LYS A 7 5.63 22.55 12.78
CA LYS A 7 5.06 23.07 14.02
C LYS A 7 4.80 24.57 13.96
N LYS A 8 5.74 25.35 13.42
CA LYS A 8 5.58 26.80 13.21
C LYS A 8 4.44 27.08 12.23
N ALA A 9 4.33 26.32 11.15
CA ALA A 9 3.26 26.47 10.16
C ALA A 9 1.88 26.17 10.76
N VAL A 10 1.75 25.10 11.55
CA VAL A 10 0.50 24.77 12.27
C VAL A 10 0.14 25.90 13.23
N ASN A 11 1.06 26.31 14.12
CA ASN A 11 0.79 27.38 15.09
C ASN A 11 0.42 28.71 14.44
N ALA A 12 1.08 29.08 13.34
CA ALA A 12 0.76 30.31 12.61
C ALA A 12 -0.63 30.23 11.98
N ARG A 13 -0.98 29.12 11.33
CA ARG A 13 -2.29 28.93 10.68
C ARG A 13 -3.43 28.81 11.69
N THR A 14 -3.25 28.15 12.82
CA THR A 14 -4.25 28.10 13.90
C THR A 14 -4.59 29.51 14.41
N LYS A 15 -3.58 30.37 14.57
CA LYS A 15 -3.79 31.76 15.00
C LYS A 15 -4.45 32.65 13.94
N LEU A 16 -4.20 32.38 12.66
CA LEU A 16 -4.68 33.22 11.54
C LEU A 16 -6.06 32.81 11.01
N LEU A 17 -6.34 31.52 10.94
CA LEU A 17 -7.47 30.96 10.21
C LEU A 17 -8.48 30.21 11.11
N GLY A 18 -8.12 29.97 12.38
CA GLY A 18 -8.90 29.13 13.29
C GLY A 18 -8.68 27.63 13.06
N GLU A 19 -9.18 26.80 13.99
CA GLU A 19 -8.95 25.34 13.99
C GLU A 19 -9.67 24.57 12.88
N GLU A 20 -10.63 25.20 12.22
CA GLU A 20 -11.52 24.56 11.24
C GLU A 20 -11.15 24.83 9.78
N HIS A 21 -10.09 25.60 9.51
CA HIS A 21 -9.76 25.96 8.14
C HIS A 21 -9.09 24.79 7.38
N PRO A 22 -9.49 24.47 6.13
CA PRO A 22 -8.91 23.37 5.35
C PRO A 22 -7.37 23.41 5.25
N ASP A 23 -6.78 24.59 5.04
CA ASP A 23 -5.32 24.76 5.00
C ASP A 23 -4.60 24.38 6.31
N MET A 24 -5.29 24.40 7.45
CA MET A 24 -4.74 23.89 8.72
C MET A 24 -4.66 22.37 8.71
N LEU A 25 -5.65 21.68 8.12
CA LEU A 25 -5.69 20.22 8.02
C LEU A 25 -4.48 19.69 7.26
N THR A 26 -4.12 20.34 6.14
CA THR A 26 -2.91 19.97 5.37
C THR A 26 -1.63 20.14 6.19
N SER A 27 -1.50 21.23 6.95
CA SER A 27 -0.31 21.44 7.80
C SER A 27 -0.20 20.41 8.92
N MET A 28 -1.31 20.09 9.58
CA MET A 28 -1.34 19.07 10.62
C MET A 28 -1.09 17.67 10.06
N ALA A 29 -1.64 17.35 8.88
CA ALA A 29 -1.36 16.09 8.19
C ALA A 29 0.12 15.95 7.83
N ASN A 30 0.76 17.02 7.36
CA ASN A 30 2.20 17.03 7.07
C ASN A 30 3.06 16.87 8.35
N LEU A 31 2.63 17.46 9.46
CA LEU A 31 3.30 17.25 10.75
C LEU A 31 3.14 15.79 11.21
N ALA A 32 1.94 15.20 11.08
CA ALA A 32 1.71 13.81 11.39
C ALA A 32 2.56 12.87 10.53
N LEU A 33 2.68 13.15 9.23
CA LEU A 33 3.58 12.40 8.33
C LEU A 33 5.05 12.54 8.75
N THR A 34 5.47 13.72 9.22
CA THR A 34 6.81 13.93 9.76
C THR A 34 7.07 13.04 10.97
N TYR A 35 6.13 12.97 11.92
CA TYR A 35 6.24 12.06 13.06
C TYR A 35 6.23 10.59 12.64
N TRP A 36 5.37 10.22 11.69
CA TRP A 36 5.30 8.86 11.17
C TRP A 36 6.64 8.41 10.57
N ASN A 37 7.27 9.26 9.75
CA ASN A 37 8.59 9.00 9.16
C ASN A 37 9.72 8.90 10.21
N GLN A 38 9.54 9.53 11.38
CA GLN A 38 10.47 9.42 12.52
C GLN A 38 10.20 8.18 13.39
N GLY A 39 9.23 7.33 13.04
CA GLY A 39 8.80 6.19 13.88
C GLY A 39 7.95 6.59 15.10
N ARG A 40 7.57 7.87 15.22
CA ARG A 40 6.79 8.43 16.32
C ARG A 40 5.30 8.26 16.06
N TRP A 41 4.88 6.99 15.98
CA TRP A 41 3.53 6.63 15.54
C TRP A 41 2.43 7.06 16.51
N LYS A 42 2.74 7.20 17.80
CA LYS A 42 1.76 7.68 18.79
C LYS A 42 1.43 9.15 18.55
N GLU A 43 2.43 10.00 18.38
CA GLU A 43 2.23 11.42 18.08
C GLU A 43 1.61 11.65 16.70
N ALA A 44 1.94 10.79 15.71
CA ALA A 44 1.29 10.80 14.41
C ALA A 44 -0.21 10.48 14.52
N GLU A 45 -0.57 9.47 15.30
CA GLU A 45 -1.96 9.07 15.52
C GLU A 45 -2.77 10.18 16.18
N GLU A 46 -2.26 10.77 17.27
CA GLU A 46 -2.95 11.84 18.00
C GLU A 46 -3.30 13.01 17.08
N LEU A 47 -2.37 13.41 16.20
CA LEU A 47 -2.63 14.45 15.19
C LEU A 47 -3.62 13.98 14.12
N GLN A 48 -3.48 12.76 13.61
CA GLN A 48 -4.34 12.23 12.56
C GLN A 48 -5.80 12.15 13.01
N VAL A 49 -6.07 11.69 14.23
CA VAL A 49 -7.43 11.62 14.78
C VAL A 49 -8.08 13.01 14.80
N GLY A 50 -7.39 14.02 15.35
CA GLY A 50 -7.90 15.39 15.37
C GLY A 50 -8.13 15.98 13.97
N VAL A 51 -7.21 15.73 13.03
CA VAL A 51 -7.37 16.16 11.63
C VAL A 51 -8.60 15.50 10.99
N ILE A 52 -8.81 14.21 11.21
CA ILE A 52 -9.94 13.47 10.63
C ILE A 52 -11.27 13.98 11.21
N GLU A 53 -11.36 14.21 12.52
CA GLU A 53 -12.57 14.73 13.16
C GLU A 53 -12.96 16.10 12.60
N THR A 54 -12.00 17.02 12.48
CA THR A 54 -12.25 18.33 11.86
C THR A 54 -12.57 18.20 10.37
N SER A 55 -11.87 17.33 9.62
CA SER A 55 -12.15 17.09 8.20
C SER A 55 -13.57 16.56 7.99
N LYS A 56 -14.04 15.63 8.83
CA LYS A 56 -15.42 15.13 8.79
C LYS A 56 -16.44 16.24 9.02
N ARG A 57 -16.17 17.18 9.94
CA ARG A 57 -17.05 18.32 10.24
C ARG A 57 -17.09 19.36 9.12
N VAL A 58 -15.93 19.69 8.57
CA VAL A 58 -15.76 20.83 7.63
C VAL A 58 -15.96 20.41 6.18
N LEU A 59 -15.37 19.28 5.77
CA LEU A 59 -15.36 18.80 4.39
C LEU A 59 -16.40 17.69 4.15
N GLY A 60 -16.81 17.00 5.22
CA GLY A 60 -17.69 15.83 5.17
C GLY A 60 -16.93 14.51 5.19
N GLU A 61 -17.62 13.45 5.60
CA GLU A 61 -17.04 12.12 5.78
C GLU A 61 -16.59 11.46 4.47
N GLN A 62 -17.23 11.82 3.36
CA GLN A 62 -16.95 11.26 2.03
C GLN A 62 -15.92 12.08 1.23
N HIS A 63 -15.44 13.20 1.78
CA HIS A 63 -14.49 14.05 1.08
C HIS A 63 -13.16 13.32 0.83
N PRO A 64 -12.53 13.45 -0.36
CA PRO A 64 -11.27 12.79 -0.68
C PRO A 64 -10.18 12.98 0.39
N ASP A 65 -10.01 14.20 0.91
CA ASP A 65 -9.01 14.49 1.95
C ASP A 65 -9.32 13.79 3.28
N THR A 66 -10.59 13.72 3.68
CA THR A 66 -11.01 12.96 4.87
C THR A 66 -10.66 11.47 4.70
N LEU A 67 -10.94 10.91 3.53
CA LEU A 67 -10.65 9.51 3.22
C LEU A 67 -9.15 9.22 3.13
N VAL A 68 -8.35 10.17 2.63
CA VAL A 68 -6.87 10.09 2.66
C VAL A 68 -6.36 10.10 4.11
N GLY A 69 -6.88 11.00 4.95
CA GLY A 69 -6.55 11.05 6.37
C GLY A 69 -6.84 9.72 7.07
N MET A 70 -8.02 9.14 6.84
CA MET A 70 -8.41 7.84 7.38
C MET A 70 -7.50 6.69 6.89
N ALA A 71 -7.12 6.68 5.62
CA ALA A 71 -6.18 5.68 5.10
C ALA A 71 -4.78 5.79 5.75
N ASN A 72 -4.30 7.02 6.00
CA ASN A 72 -3.05 7.25 6.70
C ASN A 72 -3.12 6.81 8.17
N LEU A 73 -4.23 7.07 8.86
CA LEU A 73 -4.47 6.59 10.23
C LEU A 73 -4.47 5.05 10.29
N ALA A 74 -5.06 4.37 9.30
CA ALA A 74 -5.02 2.91 9.23
C ALA A 74 -3.57 2.38 9.10
N SER A 75 -2.74 3.04 8.29
CA SER A 75 -1.31 2.72 8.20
C SER A 75 -0.61 2.91 9.56
N THR A 76 -0.91 3.99 10.28
CA THR A 76 -0.39 4.22 11.63
C THR A 76 -0.81 3.12 12.60
N TYR A 77 -2.09 2.72 12.60
CA TYR A 77 -2.58 1.60 13.41
C TYR A 77 -1.86 0.29 13.09
N ARG A 78 -1.62 -0.02 11.81
CA ARG A 78 -0.86 -1.21 11.40
C ARG A 78 0.55 -1.21 11.99
N ASN A 79 1.28 -0.08 11.90
CA ASN A 79 2.63 0.04 12.46
C ASN A 79 2.64 -0.06 13.99
N ARG A 80 1.56 0.32 14.66
CA ARG A 80 1.37 0.13 16.10
C ARG A 80 0.89 -1.28 16.49
N GLY A 81 0.75 -2.21 15.54
CA GLY A 81 0.24 -3.56 15.78
C GLY A 81 -1.27 -3.64 16.00
N ARG A 82 -2.01 -2.53 15.86
CA ARG A 82 -3.47 -2.43 16.00
C ARG A 82 -4.18 -2.87 14.71
N ARG A 83 -3.97 -4.14 14.34
CA ARG A 83 -4.37 -4.69 13.04
C ARG A 83 -5.88 -4.64 12.78
N LYS A 84 -6.70 -4.90 13.80
CA LYS A 84 -8.17 -4.90 13.66
C LYS A 84 -8.71 -3.51 13.36
N GLU A 85 -8.20 -2.49 14.04
CA GLU A 85 -8.62 -1.10 13.84
C GLU A 85 -8.14 -0.56 12.50
N ALA A 86 -6.94 -0.96 12.05
CA ALA A 86 -6.47 -0.65 10.71
C ALA A 86 -7.39 -1.24 9.63
N GLU A 87 -7.79 -2.51 9.79
CA GLU A 87 -8.67 -3.21 8.86
C GLU A 87 -10.06 -2.57 8.80
N GLU A 88 -10.72 -2.35 9.95
CA GLU A 88 -12.04 -1.74 10.02
C GLU A 88 -12.05 -0.37 9.31
N LEU A 89 -11.00 0.42 9.52
CA LEU A 89 -10.86 1.72 8.89
C LEU A 89 -10.59 1.61 7.38
N GLN A 90 -9.76 0.66 6.95
CA GLN A 90 -9.49 0.39 5.53
C GLN A 90 -10.76 -0.05 4.78
N ILE A 91 -11.55 -0.95 5.37
CA ILE A 91 -12.84 -1.40 4.81
C ILE A 91 -13.78 -0.21 4.67
N GLY A 92 -13.94 0.62 5.71
CA GLY A 92 -14.80 1.80 5.66
C GLY A 92 -14.41 2.80 4.57
N VAL A 93 -13.10 3.05 4.41
CA VAL A 93 -12.57 3.92 3.33
C VAL A 93 -12.79 3.30 1.95
N MET A 94 -12.52 2.00 1.79
CA MET A 94 -12.68 1.28 0.54
C MET A 94 -14.15 1.30 0.07
N GLU A 95 -15.09 0.96 0.94
CA GLU A 95 -16.52 0.95 0.63
C GLU A 95 -17.04 2.34 0.29
N THR A 96 -16.57 3.37 1.01
CA THR A 96 -16.93 4.75 0.71
C THR A 96 -16.40 5.19 -0.66
N ARG A 97 -15.14 4.87 -0.99
CA ARG A 97 -14.56 5.18 -2.31
C ARG A 97 -15.26 4.41 -3.42
N LYS A 98 -15.57 3.12 -3.21
CA LYS A 98 -16.33 2.31 -4.17
C LYS A 98 -17.69 2.92 -4.46
N ARG A 99 -18.41 3.41 -3.45
CA ARG A 99 -19.71 4.08 -3.61
C ARG A 99 -19.61 5.44 -4.32
N VAL A 100 -18.61 6.26 -3.97
CA VAL A 100 -18.52 7.66 -4.42
C VAL A 100 -17.80 7.81 -5.76
N LEU A 101 -16.73 7.04 -5.97
CA LEU A 101 -15.84 7.15 -7.13
C LEU A 101 -16.03 6.00 -8.13
N GLY A 102 -16.66 4.91 -7.70
CA GLY A 102 -16.75 3.66 -8.45
C GLY A 102 -15.65 2.67 -8.11
N GLU A 103 -15.87 1.42 -8.50
CA GLU A 103 -14.97 0.28 -8.20
C GLU A 103 -13.64 0.37 -8.94
N GLU A 104 -13.65 0.86 -10.17
CA GLU A 104 -12.46 0.96 -11.05
C GLU A 104 -11.61 2.22 -10.79
N HIS A 105 -12.05 3.12 -9.92
CA HIS A 105 -11.33 4.37 -9.68
C HIS A 105 -9.96 4.10 -9.03
N PRO A 106 -8.87 4.76 -9.46
CA PRO A 106 -7.52 4.53 -8.92
C PRO A 106 -7.43 4.56 -7.39
N SER A 107 -8.09 5.53 -6.74
CA SER A 107 -8.17 5.62 -5.28
C SER A 107 -8.89 4.45 -4.61
N THR A 108 -9.90 3.85 -5.26
CA THR A 108 -10.60 2.65 -4.78
C THR A 108 -9.68 1.45 -4.89
N LEU A 109 -9.05 1.26 -6.04
CA LEU A 109 -8.08 0.18 -6.28
C LEU A 109 -6.89 0.24 -5.32
N MET A 110 -6.39 1.44 -5.03
CA MET A 110 -5.34 1.66 -4.03
C MET A 110 -5.80 1.27 -2.61
N SER A 111 -7.05 1.57 -2.23
CA SER A 111 -7.61 1.12 -0.95
C SER A 111 -7.72 -0.39 -0.86
N MET A 112 -8.15 -1.06 -1.94
CA MET A 112 -8.24 -2.52 -2.01
C MET A 112 -6.85 -3.17 -1.87
N ALA A 113 -5.83 -2.68 -2.58
CA ALA A 113 -4.46 -3.18 -2.46
C ALA A 113 -3.89 -3.00 -1.02
N ASN A 114 -4.18 -1.86 -0.37
CA ASN A 114 -3.77 -1.64 1.01
C ASN A 114 -4.45 -2.60 2.00
N LEU A 115 -5.71 -2.95 1.75
CA LEU A 115 -6.45 -3.94 2.54
C LEU A 115 -5.90 -5.35 2.31
N ALA A 116 -5.57 -5.72 1.06
CA ALA A 116 -4.93 -6.99 0.73
C ALA A 116 -3.58 -7.15 1.44
N SER A 117 -2.75 -6.10 1.44
CA SER A 117 -1.50 -6.06 2.22
C SER A 117 -1.75 -6.28 3.73
N THR A 118 -2.82 -5.73 4.29
CA THR A 118 -3.21 -5.99 5.68
C THR A 118 -3.59 -7.45 5.89
N TYR A 119 -4.35 -8.06 4.98
CA TYR A 119 -4.70 -9.49 5.05
C TYR A 119 -3.48 -10.40 4.95
N TRP A 120 -2.51 -10.10 4.08
CA TRP A 120 -1.23 -10.82 4.04
C TRP A 120 -0.53 -10.78 5.40
N ASN A 121 -0.42 -9.59 6.01
CA ASN A 121 0.20 -9.40 7.32
C ASN A 121 -0.56 -10.08 8.48
N GLN A 122 -1.82 -10.44 8.28
CA GLN A 122 -2.65 -11.19 9.23
C GLN A 122 -2.62 -12.71 8.97
N GLY A 123 -1.95 -13.17 7.90
CA GLY A 123 -1.98 -14.57 7.48
C GLY A 123 -3.30 -15.00 6.82
N ARG A 124 -4.18 -14.06 6.48
CA ARG A 124 -5.47 -14.30 5.79
C ARG A 124 -5.26 -14.40 4.28
N ARG A 125 -4.54 -15.46 3.89
CA ARG A 125 -3.98 -15.65 2.55
C ARG A 125 -5.04 -15.60 1.45
N LYS A 126 -6.13 -16.35 1.64
CA LYS A 126 -7.19 -16.46 0.65
C LYS A 126 -7.83 -15.10 0.34
N GLU A 127 -8.14 -14.33 1.38
CA GLU A 127 -8.76 -13.01 1.24
C GLU A 127 -7.79 -11.98 0.64
N ALA A 128 -6.51 -12.04 1.02
CA ALA A 128 -5.48 -11.21 0.45
C ALA A 128 -5.29 -11.47 -1.05
N GLU A 129 -5.21 -12.75 -1.43
CA GLU A 129 -5.02 -13.18 -2.80
C GLU A 129 -6.22 -12.83 -3.69
N GLU A 130 -7.43 -13.15 -3.25
CA GLU A 130 -8.66 -12.82 -4.00
C GLU A 130 -8.76 -11.32 -4.27
N LEU A 131 -8.43 -10.50 -3.27
CA LEU A 131 -8.49 -9.05 -3.39
C LEU A 131 -7.37 -8.50 -4.29
N GLU A 132 -6.13 -8.94 -4.12
CA GLU A 132 -5.00 -8.46 -4.94
C GLU A 132 -5.13 -8.90 -6.41
N MET A 133 -5.59 -10.13 -6.68
CA MET A 133 -5.91 -10.58 -8.04
C MET A 133 -7.01 -9.73 -8.66
N GLY A 134 -8.08 -9.44 -7.91
CA GLY A 134 -9.16 -8.57 -8.38
C GLY A 134 -8.65 -7.17 -8.74
N VAL A 135 -7.79 -6.58 -7.91
CA VAL A 135 -7.16 -5.27 -8.19
C VAL A 135 -6.27 -5.33 -9.42
N MET A 136 -5.43 -6.34 -9.54
CA MET A 136 -4.52 -6.52 -10.68
C MET A 136 -5.30 -6.60 -12.01
N GLU A 137 -6.34 -7.44 -12.07
CA GLU A 137 -7.16 -7.61 -13.27
C GLU A 137 -7.93 -6.33 -13.63
N MET A 138 -8.45 -5.60 -12.63
CA MET A 138 -9.08 -4.30 -12.87
C MET A 138 -8.10 -3.26 -13.39
N ARG A 139 -6.90 -3.16 -12.81
CA ARG A 139 -5.84 -2.24 -13.29
C ARG A 139 -5.42 -2.60 -14.71
N LYS A 140 -5.25 -3.89 -15.01
CA LYS A 140 -4.94 -4.37 -16.36
C LYS A 140 -6.03 -3.97 -17.37
N ARG A 141 -7.31 -4.07 -17.00
CA ARG A 141 -8.44 -3.64 -17.85
C ARG A 141 -8.50 -2.13 -18.07
N VAL A 142 -8.33 -1.34 -17.00
CA VAL A 142 -8.59 0.10 -17.00
C VAL A 142 -7.38 0.92 -17.45
N LEU A 143 -6.19 0.53 -17.01
CA LEU A 143 -4.94 1.28 -17.23
C LEU A 143 -4.04 0.62 -18.27
N GLY A 144 -4.29 -0.66 -18.57
CA GLY A 144 -3.44 -1.49 -19.41
C GLY A 144 -2.42 -2.30 -18.61
N GLU A 145 -1.89 -3.33 -19.26
CA GLU A 145 -0.92 -4.26 -18.67
C GLU A 145 0.44 -3.62 -18.36
N GLU A 146 0.80 -2.57 -19.10
CA GLU A 146 2.06 -1.84 -18.96
C GLU A 146 2.05 -0.73 -17.91
N HIS A 147 0.88 -0.41 -17.36
CA HIS A 147 0.78 0.74 -16.46
C HIS A 147 1.56 0.47 -15.15
N PRO A 148 2.31 1.45 -14.61
CA PRO A 148 3.09 1.27 -13.39
C PRO A 148 2.29 0.69 -12.20
N ASP A 149 1.04 1.11 -12.03
CA ASP A 149 0.17 0.56 -10.99
C ASP A 149 -0.21 -0.91 -11.21
N THR A 150 -0.39 -1.34 -12.46
CA THR A 150 -0.65 -2.75 -12.82
C THR A 150 0.58 -3.58 -12.49
N LEU A 151 1.77 -3.11 -12.90
CA LEU A 151 3.06 -3.76 -12.63
C LEU A 151 3.34 -3.84 -11.12
N THR A 152 3.00 -2.80 -10.36
CA THR A 152 3.11 -2.82 -8.90
C THR A 152 2.21 -3.88 -8.27
N SER A 153 0.97 -4.04 -8.74
CA SER A 153 0.08 -5.13 -8.28
C SER A 153 0.60 -6.51 -8.65
N MET A 154 1.13 -6.70 -9.85
CA MET A 154 1.76 -7.98 -10.24
C MET A 154 2.93 -8.33 -9.31
N ASN A 155 3.79 -7.35 -9.02
CA ASN A 155 4.92 -7.54 -8.11
C ASN A 155 4.45 -7.90 -6.68
N ASN A 156 3.45 -7.19 -6.15
CA ASN A 156 2.90 -7.47 -4.81
C ASN A 156 2.27 -8.87 -4.72
N LEU A 157 1.51 -9.27 -5.75
CA LEU A 157 0.89 -10.59 -5.82
C LEU A 157 1.96 -11.69 -5.89
N ALA A 158 3.00 -11.50 -6.70
CA ALA A 158 4.11 -12.46 -6.82
C ALA A 158 4.86 -12.64 -5.49
N ILE A 159 5.15 -11.55 -4.77
CA ILE A 159 5.76 -11.62 -3.43
C ILE A 159 4.83 -12.36 -2.47
N GLY A 160 3.54 -12.03 -2.46
CA GLY A 160 2.55 -12.72 -1.64
C GLY A 160 2.50 -14.22 -1.91
N TRP A 161 2.54 -14.65 -3.17
CA TRP A 161 2.62 -16.08 -3.53
C TRP A 161 3.93 -16.73 -3.09
N LYS A 162 5.07 -16.04 -3.22
CA LYS A 162 6.39 -16.54 -2.80
C LYS A 162 6.44 -16.80 -1.29
N ASP A 163 5.99 -15.85 -0.49
CA ASP A 163 5.96 -15.94 0.99
C ASP A 163 5.11 -17.12 1.48
N HIS A 164 4.21 -17.62 0.62
CA HIS A 164 3.27 -18.69 0.92
C HIS A 164 3.56 -20.00 0.19
N GLY A 165 4.75 -20.13 -0.42
CA GLY A 165 5.23 -21.38 -0.99
C GLY A 165 4.73 -21.69 -2.41
N ARG A 166 4.01 -20.77 -3.06
CA ARG A 166 3.61 -20.88 -4.48
C ARG A 166 4.71 -20.32 -5.39
N THR A 167 5.89 -20.91 -5.28
CA THR A 167 7.11 -20.40 -5.93
C THR A 167 7.01 -20.37 -7.45
N GLU A 168 6.43 -21.40 -8.07
CA GLU A 168 6.34 -21.46 -9.54
C GLU A 168 5.40 -20.38 -10.11
N ASP A 169 4.24 -20.16 -9.49
CA ASP A 169 3.31 -19.11 -9.88
C ASP A 169 3.92 -17.70 -9.67
N ALA A 170 4.60 -17.52 -8.54
CA ALA A 170 5.32 -16.29 -8.22
C ALA A 170 6.42 -15.98 -9.26
N LEU A 171 7.22 -16.99 -9.63
CA LEU A 171 8.25 -16.86 -10.65
C LEU A 171 7.65 -16.54 -12.02
N ALA A 172 6.59 -17.24 -12.42
CA ALA A 172 5.92 -16.99 -13.69
C ALA A 172 5.39 -15.55 -13.79
N LEU A 173 4.73 -15.06 -12.74
CA LEU A 173 4.21 -13.70 -12.68
C LEU A 173 5.33 -12.66 -12.63
N MET A 174 6.38 -12.91 -11.84
CA MET A 174 7.53 -12.01 -11.72
C MET A 174 8.31 -11.90 -13.04
N ARG A 175 8.51 -13.00 -13.76
CA ARG A 175 9.14 -12.99 -15.10
C ARG A 175 8.37 -12.11 -16.08
N ASN A 176 7.05 -12.23 -16.10
CA ASN A 176 6.20 -11.38 -16.93
C ASN A 176 6.33 -9.90 -16.52
N CYS A 177 6.24 -9.61 -15.22
CA CYS A 177 6.38 -8.25 -14.69
C CYS A 177 7.72 -7.60 -15.09
N VAL A 178 8.84 -8.31 -14.97
CA VAL A 178 10.17 -7.83 -15.36
C VAL A 178 10.24 -7.48 -16.84
N VAL A 179 9.70 -8.34 -17.73
CA VAL A 179 9.69 -8.07 -19.18
C VAL A 179 8.93 -6.78 -19.50
N LEU A 180 7.79 -6.55 -18.85
CA LEU A 180 7.00 -5.35 -19.04
C LEU A 180 7.70 -4.11 -18.45
N LEU A 181 8.26 -4.20 -17.24
CA LEU A 181 9.01 -3.11 -16.60
C LEU A 181 10.21 -2.66 -17.45
N GLN A 182 10.97 -3.62 -18.01
CA GLN A 182 12.07 -3.33 -18.92
C GLN A 182 11.61 -2.58 -20.18
N ARG A 183 10.46 -2.95 -20.74
CA ARG A 183 9.90 -2.29 -21.93
C ARG A 183 9.42 -0.87 -21.65
N VAL A 184 8.79 -0.65 -20.49
CA VAL A 184 8.12 0.62 -20.16
C VAL A 184 9.07 1.62 -19.51
N LEU A 185 9.88 1.17 -18.56
CA LEU A 185 10.71 2.05 -17.72
C LEU A 185 12.20 1.97 -18.07
N GLY A 186 12.61 0.96 -18.85
CA GLY A 186 14.00 0.67 -19.14
C GLY A 186 14.67 -0.21 -18.07
N THR A 187 15.84 -0.73 -18.41
CA THR A 187 16.62 -1.66 -17.57
C THR A 187 17.17 -1.02 -16.31
N ASP A 188 17.46 0.28 -16.35
CA ASP A 188 18.13 0.99 -15.25
C ASP A 188 17.15 1.60 -14.23
N HIS A 189 15.85 1.49 -14.48
CA HIS A 189 14.84 2.05 -13.57
C HIS A 189 14.84 1.29 -12.23
N PRO A 190 14.78 1.98 -11.07
CA PRO A 190 14.82 1.34 -9.75
C PRO A 190 13.83 0.18 -9.58
N HIS A 191 12.57 0.34 -10.01
CA HIS A 191 11.58 -0.74 -9.97
C HIS A 191 11.98 -1.95 -10.84
N THR A 192 12.53 -1.74 -12.04
CA THR A 192 13.01 -2.83 -12.90
C THR A 192 14.15 -3.57 -12.24
N VAL A 193 15.13 -2.83 -11.71
CA VAL A 193 16.29 -3.41 -11.01
C VAL A 193 15.85 -4.21 -9.78
N SER A 194 14.94 -3.69 -8.97
CA SER A 194 14.41 -4.41 -7.80
C SER A 194 13.68 -5.70 -8.20
N SER A 195 12.79 -5.67 -9.19
CA SER A 195 12.07 -6.86 -9.64
C SER A 195 12.99 -7.90 -10.28
N VAL A 196 14.02 -7.49 -11.02
CA VAL A 196 15.06 -8.39 -11.54
C VAL A 196 15.85 -9.04 -10.41
N ALA A 197 16.24 -8.26 -9.39
CA ALA A 197 16.96 -8.78 -8.24
C ALA A 197 16.14 -9.84 -7.48
N PHE A 198 14.85 -9.57 -7.24
CA PHE A 198 13.95 -10.55 -6.63
C PHE A 198 13.80 -11.81 -7.48
N LEU A 199 13.65 -11.67 -8.81
CA LEU A 199 13.55 -12.80 -9.72
C LEU A 199 14.81 -13.69 -9.67
N ALA A 200 16.00 -13.09 -9.70
CA ALA A 200 17.27 -13.81 -9.64
C ALA A 200 17.42 -14.56 -8.31
N GLU A 201 17.14 -13.90 -7.18
CA GLU A 201 17.15 -14.54 -5.86
C GLU A 201 16.20 -15.74 -5.81
N TRP A 202 15.01 -15.62 -6.42
CA TRP A 202 14.01 -16.67 -6.38
C TRP A 202 14.31 -17.85 -7.30
N ASP A 203 14.90 -17.59 -8.47
CA ASP A 203 15.33 -18.63 -9.41
C ASP A 203 16.47 -19.47 -8.80
N ASP A 204 17.47 -18.83 -8.18
CA ASP A 204 18.56 -19.53 -7.48
C ASP A 204 18.02 -20.46 -6.36
N ILE A 205 17.07 -19.97 -5.57
CA ILE A 205 16.41 -20.78 -4.53
C ILE A 205 15.62 -21.94 -5.15
N ASN A 206 14.95 -21.71 -6.27
CA ASN A 206 14.15 -22.76 -6.93
C ASN A 206 15.03 -23.87 -7.48
N ASP A 207 16.17 -23.53 -8.08
CA ASP A 207 17.13 -24.49 -8.61
C ASP A 207 17.78 -25.32 -7.47
N LEU A 208 18.09 -24.70 -6.33
CA LEU A 208 18.55 -25.41 -5.13
C LEU A 208 17.51 -26.41 -4.61
N LEU A 209 16.23 -26.03 -4.61
CA LEU A 209 15.13 -26.92 -4.18
C LEU A 209 14.90 -28.08 -5.15
N LYS A 210 15.05 -27.85 -6.46
CA LYS A 210 14.95 -28.90 -7.49
C LYS A 210 16.14 -29.86 -7.44
N GLY A 211 17.37 -29.34 -7.40
CA GLY A 211 18.59 -30.15 -7.29
C GLY A 211 18.66 -30.98 -6.01
N GLY A 212 18.13 -30.49 -4.89
CA GLY A 212 18.04 -31.24 -3.64
C GLY A 212 17.02 -32.40 -3.63
N ASN A 213 15.97 -32.31 -4.46
CA ASN A 213 14.95 -33.36 -4.59
C ASN A 213 15.35 -34.49 -5.54
N GLU A 214 16.16 -34.21 -6.57
CA GLU A 214 16.65 -35.25 -7.50
C GLU A 214 17.68 -36.20 -6.86
N VAL A 215 18.50 -35.70 -5.93
CA VAL A 215 19.48 -36.51 -5.20
C VAL A 215 18.81 -37.50 -4.24
N LYS A 216 17.61 -37.19 -3.70
CA LYS A 216 16.85 -38.10 -2.82
C LYS A 216 16.08 -39.19 -3.55
N GLN A 217 15.78 -39.03 -4.83
CA GLN A 217 15.09 -40.06 -5.63
C GLN A 217 16.05 -41.06 -6.30
N SER A 218 17.36 -40.77 -6.31
CA SER A 218 18.38 -41.62 -6.95
C SER A 218 19.08 -42.59 -5.99
N SER A 219 18.54 -42.83 -4.78
CA SER A 219 19.14 -43.70 -3.75
C SER A 219 18.20 -44.78 -3.21
N ILE A 220 17.27 -45.28 -4.04
CA ILE A 220 16.45 -46.48 -3.73
C ILE A 220 16.74 -47.57 -4.75
#